data_AF-A0A3L8Q3K2-F1
#
_entry.id   AF-A0A3L8Q3K2-F1
#
_cell.length_a   1.000
_cell.length_b   1.000
_cell.length_c   1.000
_cell.angle_alpha   90.00
_cell.angle_beta   90.00
_cell.angle_gamma   90.00
#
_symmetry.space_group_name_H-M   'P 1'
#
loop_
_entity.id
_entity.type
_entity.pdbx_description
1 polymer ?
#
loop_
_entity_poly.entity_id
_entity_poly.type
_entity_poly.pdbx_seq_one_letter_code
_entity_poly.pdbx_strand_id
1 'polypeptide(L)'
;MMFRDQVGIVAGWFRGWSECEQTVALLALLKRVSRTQARFLQLCLEHSLADCPDIHLLEAEANSAAAISQWPQEPAEAAVALLLAHLPLLQPGNAAAKAEYMKRLQKVLADAIESNRCVEESRQLLSYALIHPATTADDRSALALWLGHLEERL
;
A
#
# COMPACT_ATOMS: atom_id res chain seq x y z
N MET A 1 -19.71 25.34 15.52
CA MET A 1 -19.50 23.89 15.58
C MET A 1 -18.25 23.64 16.40
N MET A 2 -18.30 22.80 17.44
CA MET A 2 -17.12 22.56 18.28
C MET A 2 -16.09 21.72 17.51
N PHE A 3 -14.80 21.90 17.78
CA PHE A 3 -13.73 21.11 17.16
C PHE A 3 -13.98 19.60 17.25
N ARG A 4 -14.53 19.15 18.38
CA ARG A 4 -14.95 17.75 18.60
C ARG A 4 -15.95 17.25 17.55
N ASP A 5 -16.91 18.08 17.16
CA ASP A 5 -17.94 17.71 16.17
C ASP A 5 -17.31 17.57 14.79
N GLN A 6 -16.39 18.46 14.43
CA GLN A 6 -15.66 18.40 13.17
C GLN A 6 -14.79 17.13 13.08
N VAL A 7 -14.08 16.79 14.16
CA VAL A 7 -13.32 15.54 14.26
C VAL A 7 -14.26 14.34 14.13
N GLY A 8 -15.44 14.39 14.76
CA GLY A 8 -16.44 13.33 14.66
C GLY A 8 -16.92 13.08 13.23
N ILE A 9 -17.16 14.14 12.45
CA ILE A 9 -17.56 14.03 11.04
C ILE A 9 -16.46 13.38 10.20
N VAL A 10 -15.23 13.86 10.34
CA VAL A 10 -14.08 13.32 9.59
C VAL A 10 -13.83 11.87 9.95
N ALA A 11 -13.88 11.52 11.24
CA ALA A 11 -13.74 10.13 11.69
C ALA A 11 -14.87 9.22 11.16
N GLY A 12 -16.08 9.76 11.02
CA GLY A 12 -17.21 9.07 10.41
C GLY A 12 -16.95 8.72 8.94
N TRP A 13 -16.48 9.68 8.13
CA TRP A 13 -16.10 9.42 6.74
C TRP A 13 -14.94 8.43 6.65
N PHE A 14 -13.92 8.62 7.47
CA PHE A 14 -12.72 7.78 7.50
C PHE A 14 -13.06 6.31 7.76
N ARG A 15 -13.99 6.02 8.68
CA ARG A 15 -14.44 4.65 8.98
C ARG A 15 -15.15 3.98 7.80
N GLY A 16 -15.75 4.74 6.91
CA GLY A 16 -16.46 4.21 5.73
C GLY A 16 -15.53 3.86 4.55
N TRP A 17 -14.27 4.27 4.62
CA TRP A 17 -13.27 4.02 3.58
C TRP A 17 -12.54 2.69 3.79
N SER A 18 -12.10 2.08 2.69
CA SER A 18 -11.18 0.94 2.71
C SER A 18 -9.84 1.30 3.36
N GLU A 19 -9.08 0.29 3.82
CA GLU A 19 -7.75 0.51 4.43
C GLU A 19 -6.78 1.26 3.50
N CYS A 20 -6.87 0.99 2.19
CA CYS A 20 -6.10 1.69 1.18
C CYS A 20 -6.47 3.18 1.11
N GLU A 21 -7.75 3.49 0.99
CA GLU A 21 -8.24 4.88 0.96
C GLU A 21 -7.91 5.63 2.25
N GLN A 22 -8.07 4.97 3.40
CA GLN A 22 -7.65 5.49 4.70
C GLN A 22 -6.17 5.87 4.71
N THR A 23 -5.29 4.98 4.23
CA THR A 23 -3.85 5.22 4.18
C THR A 23 -3.49 6.36 3.23
N VAL A 24 -4.08 6.40 2.04
CA VAL A 24 -3.88 7.47 1.06
C VAL A 24 -4.31 8.83 1.65
N ALA A 25 -5.47 8.87 2.31
CA ALA A 25 -5.97 10.08 2.95
C ALA A 25 -5.06 10.54 4.10
N LEU A 26 -4.62 9.63 4.97
CA LEU A 26 -3.67 9.95 6.04
C LEU A 26 -2.36 10.49 5.48
N LEU A 27 -1.81 9.87 4.43
CA LEU A 27 -0.57 10.33 3.81
C LEU A 27 -0.73 11.74 3.21
N ALA A 28 -1.87 12.03 2.56
CA ALA A 28 -2.17 13.35 2.02
C ALA A 28 -2.27 14.42 3.13
N LEU A 29 -2.82 14.07 4.29
CA LEU A 29 -2.89 14.97 5.45
C LEU A 29 -1.52 15.15 6.11
N LEU A 30 -0.74 14.07 6.27
CA LEU A 30 0.61 14.10 6.85
C LEU A 30 1.56 15.00 6.05
N LYS A 31 1.41 15.09 4.72
CA LYS A 31 2.17 16.02 3.88
C LYS A 31 1.95 17.50 4.24
N ARG A 32 0.90 17.83 4.99
CA ARG A 32 0.54 19.20 5.38
C ARG A 32 0.92 19.56 6.82
N VAL A 33 1.35 18.60 7.64
CA VAL A 33 1.73 18.88 9.03
C VAL A 33 3.17 19.39 9.12
N SER A 34 3.48 20.14 10.18
CA SER A 34 4.85 20.60 10.45
C SER A 34 5.79 19.43 10.76
N ARG A 35 7.12 19.62 10.63
CA ARG A 35 8.12 18.60 10.96
C ARG A 35 8.01 18.12 12.41
N THR A 36 7.73 19.01 13.35
CA THR A 36 7.52 18.67 14.76
C THR A 36 6.30 17.77 14.95
N GLN A 37 5.18 18.10 14.29
CA GLN A 37 3.96 17.27 14.34
C GLN A 37 4.18 15.91 13.66
N ALA A 38 4.88 15.87 12.52
CA ALA A 38 5.21 14.62 11.85
C ALA A 38 6.07 13.71 12.76
N ARG A 39 7.10 14.28 13.42
CA ARG A 39 7.93 13.53 14.37
C ARG A 39 7.13 13.05 15.58
N PHE A 40 6.23 13.87 16.11
CA PHE A 40 5.33 13.46 17.19
C PHE A 40 4.44 12.28 16.78
N LEU A 41 3.80 12.35 15.61
CA LEU A 41 2.96 11.26 15.10
C LEU A 41 3.77 9.98 14.85
N GLN A 42 4.99 10.11 14.33
CA GLN A 42 5.90 8.98 14.19
C GLN A 42 6.20 8.31 15.53
N LEU A 43 6.54 9.07 16.58
CA LEU A 43 6.80 8.52 17.91
C LEU A 43 5.57 7.81 18.50
N CYS A 44 4.37 8.35 18.29
CA CYS A 44 3.13 7.70 18.71
C CYS A 44 2.93 6.35 17.99
N LEU A 45 3.13 6.32 16.68
CA LEU A 45 2.99 5.09 15.88
C LEU A 45 4.05 4.04 16.25
N GLU A 46 5.32 4.45 16.38
CA GLU A 46 6.41 3.57 16.82
C GLU A 46 6.10 2.96 18.20
N HIS A 47 5.60 3.75 19.14
CA HIS A 47 5.21 3.25 20.45
C HIS A 47 4.03 2.26 20.38
N SER A 48 3.02 2.54 19.57
CA SER A 48 1.86 1.64 19.41
C SER A 48 2.21 0.31 18.73
N LEU A 49 3.27 0.27 17.93
CA LEU A 49 3.70 -0.93 17.19
C LEU A 49 4.79 -1.74 17.91
N ALA A 50 5.37 -1.21 19.00
CA ALA A 50 6.55 -1.80 19.64
C ALA A 50 6.34 -3.24 20.16
N ASP A 51 5.12 -3.57 20.57
CA ASP A 51 4.77 -4.89 21.13
C ASP A 51 3.89 -5.72 20.16
N CYS A 52 4.11 -5.56 18.86
CA CYS A 52 3.39 -6.29 17.81
C CYS A 52 4.32 -7.31 17.10
N PRO A 53 4.57 -8.51 17.67
CA PRO A 53 5.48 -9.48 17.05
C PRO A 53 5.04 -9.90 15.64
N ASP A 54 3.73 -9.96 15.40
CA ASP A 54 3.16 -10.34 14.11
C ASP A 54 3.48 -9.33 13.01
N ILE A 55 3.45 -8.02 13.30
CA ILE A 55 3.78 -6.99 12.29
C ILE A 55 5.28 -7.02 11.96
N HIS A 56 6.13 -7.32 12.93
CA HIS A 56 7.57 -7.45 12.71
C HIS A 56 7.93 -8.68 11.88
N LEU A 57 7.24 -9.80 12.10
CA LEU A 57 7.39 -10.99 11.26
C LEU A 57 6.95 -10.68 9.82
N LEU A 58 5.78 -10.05 9.66
CA LEU A 58 5.25 -9.68 8.36
C LEU A 58 6.16 -8.70 7.62
N GLU A 59 6.73 -7.72 8.33
CA GLU A 59 7.71 -6.78 7.77
C GLU A 59 9.00 -7.50 7.33
N ALA A 60 9.49 -8.47 8.11
CA ALA A 60 10.67 -9.26 7.73
C ALA A 60 10.42 -10.09 6.46
N GLU A 61 9.24 -10.69 6.33
CA GLU A 61 8.83 -11.42 5.12
C GLU A 61 8.68 -10.48 3.92
N ALA A 62 8.06 -9.31 4.12
CA ALA A 62 7.92 -8.25 3.11
C ALA A 62 9.25 -7.69 2.60
N ASN A 63 10.34 -7.91 3.34
CA ASN A 63 11.68 -7.43 2.96
C ASN A 63 12.64 -8.55 2.53
N SER A 64 12.15 -9.78 2.43
CA SER A 64 12.92 -10.93 1.95
C SER A 64 12.60 -11.24 0.49
N ALA A 65 13.51 -10.87 -0.43
CA ALA A 65 13.38 -11.20 -1.85
C ALA A 65 13.19 -12.71 -2.07
N ALA A 66 13.86 -13.55 -1.26
CA ALA A 66 13.70 -14.99 -1.33
C ALA A 66 12.29 -15.44 -0.95
N ALA A 67 11.71 -14.91 0.13
CA ALA A 67 10.34 -15.23 0.54
C ALA A 67 9.32 -14.75 -0.51
N ILE A 68 9.45 -13.50 -0.97
CA ILE A 68 8.59 -12.93 -2.00
C ILE A 68 8.65 -13.78 -3.27
N SER A 69 9.83 -14.21 -3.72
CA SER A 69 9.97 -15.02 -4.93
C SER A 69 9.22 -16.36 -4.86
N GLN A 70 9.01 -16.91 -3.66
CA GLN A 70 8.37 -18.20 -3.42
C GLN A 70 6.85 -18.14 -3.22
N TRP A 71 6.27 -16.94 -3.07
CA TRP A 71 4.82 -16.82 -2.89
C TRP A 71 4.04 -17.47 -4.03
N PRO A 72 2.88 -18.09 -3.71
CA PRO A 72 2.01 -18.66 -4.71
C PRO A 72 1.63 -17.63 -5.78
N GLN A 73 1.48 -18.12 -7.00
CA GLN A 73 1.06 -17.33 -8.16
C GLN A 73 -0.43 -17.50 -8.44
N GLU A 74 -1.01 -18.59 -7.94
CA GLU A 74 -2.40 -18.99 -8.16
C GLU A 74 -3.01 -19.45 -6.83
N PRO A 75 -4.30 -19.18 -6.60
CA PRO A 75 -5.19 -18.37 -7.44
C PRO A 75 -4.81 -16.88 -7.41
N ALA A 76 -5.17 -16.13 -8.46
CA ALA A 76 -4.88 -14.69 -8.58
C ALA A 76 -5.27 -13.88 -7.33
N GLU A 77 -6.42 -14.19 -6.71
CA GLU A 77 -6.89 -13.56 -5.46
C GLU A 77 -5.86 -13.68 -4.33
N ALA A 78 -5.22 -14.85 -4.19
CA ALA A 78 -4.23 -15.09 -3.14
C ALA A 78 -2.95 -14.30 -3.41
N ALA A 79 -2.53 -14.19 -4.68
CA ALA A 79 -1.38 -13.37 -5.06
C ALA A 79 -1.64 -11.88 -4.77
N VAL A 80 -2.82 -11.37 -5.10
CA VAL A 80 -3.22 -9.98 -4.82
C VAL A 80 -3.26 -9.72 -3.31
N ALA A 81 -3.85 -10.62 -2.53
CA ALA A 81 -3.93 -10.49 -1.08
C ALA A 81 -2.55 -10.45 -0.42
N LEU A 82 -1.61 -11.29 -0.85
CA LEU A 82 -0.22 -11.25 -0.37
C LEU A 82 0.44 -9.91 -0.68
N LEU A 83 0.27 -9.40 -1.91
CA LEU A 83 0.83 -8.11 -2.30
C LEU A 83 0.24 -6.96 -1.47
N LEU A 84 -1.07 -6.93 -1.25
CA LEU A 84 -1.75 -5.92 -0.44
C LEU A 84 -1.28 -5.93 1.02
N ALA A 85 -1.08 -7.12 1.60
CA ALA A 85 -0.64 -7.26 2.99
C ALA A 85 0.83 -6.86 3.20
N HIS A 86 1.70 -7.08 2.22
CA HIS A 86 3.14 -6.93 2.41
C HIS A 86 3.75 -5.70 1.74
N LEU A 87 3.24 -5.24 0.58
CA LEU A 87 3.82 -4.10 -0.13
C LEU A 87 3.92 -2.83 0.75
N PRO A 88 2.96 -2.49 1.61
CA PRO A 88 3.07 -1.33 2.51
C PRO A 88 4.24 -1.40 3.49
N LEU A 89 4.78 -2.60 3.74
CA LEU A 89 5.88 -2.86 4.68
C LEU A 89 7.25 -2.94 4.00
N LEU A 90 7.32 -2.77 2.67
CA LEU A 90 8.59 -2.74 1.95
C LEU A 90 9.45 -1.57 2.43
N GLN A 91 10.69 -1.84 2.82
CA GLN A 91 11.59 -0.80 3.29
C GLN A 91 12.19 -0.02 2.11
N PRO A 92 12.19 1.33 2.15
CA PRO A 92 12.90 2.14 1.18
C PRO A 92 14.38 1.77 1.10
N GLY A 93 14.90 1.61 -0.12
CA GLY A 93 16.29 1.21 -0.36
C GLY A 93 16.51 -0.30 -0.49
N ASN A 94 15.52 -1.14 -0.15
CA ASN A 94 15.60 -2.59 -0.39
C ASN A 94 15.33 -2.92 -1.87
N ALA A 95 16.35 -2.73 -2.72
CA ALA A 95 16.24 -2.92 -4.16
C ALA A 95 15.91 -4.36 -4.56
N ALA A 96 16.40 -5.35 -3.81
CA ALA A 96 16.17 -6.76 -4.10
C ALA A 96 14.70 -7.15 -3.89
N ALA A 97 14.12 -6.80 -2.74
CA ALA A 97 12.70 -7.05 -2.47
C ALA A 97 11.81 -6.26 -3.44
N LYS A 98 12.13 -4.99 -3.70
CA LYS A 98 11.41 -4.14 -4.66
C LYS A 98 11.32 -4.78 -6.04
N ALA A 99 12.42 -5.35 -6.55
CA ALA A 99 12.44 -5.99 -7.86
C ALA A 99 11.43 -7.15 -7.95
N GLU A 100 11.34 -7.98 -6.90
CA GLU A 100 10.38 -9.08 -6.83
C GLU A 100 8.93 -8.57 -6.74
N TYR A 101 8.67 -7.49 -5.99
CA TYR A 101 7.36 -6.84 -5.97
C TYR A 101 6.95 -6.32 -7.35
N MET A 102 7.84 -5.61 -8.05
CA MET A 102 7.49 -5.03 -9.36
C MET A 102 7.15 -6.10 -10.38
N LYS A 103 7.89 -7.21 -10.39
CA LYS A 103 7.61 -8.37 -11.25
C LYS A 103 6.22 -8.96 -10.97
N ARG A 104 5.89 -9.16 -9.70
CA ARG A 104 4.59 -9.74 -9.28
C ARG A 104 3.43 -8.79 -9.53
N LEU A 105 3.63 -7.51 -9.24
CA LEU A 105 2.66 -6.45 -9.46
C LEU A 105 2.26 -6.38 -10.94
N GLN A 106 3.23 -6.34 -11.86
CA GLN A 106 2.95 -6.33 -13.30
C GLN A 106 2.14 -7.53 -13.75
N LYS A 107 2.46 -8.73 -13.24
CA LYS A 107 1.72 -9.95 -13.57
C LYS A 107 0.27 -9.88 -13.09
N VAL A 108 0.06 -9.54 -11.81
CA VAL A 108 -1.28 -9.43 -11.23
C VAL A 108 -2.13 -8.39 -11.95
N LEU A 109 -1.55 -7.25 -12.33
CA LEU A 109 -2.25 -6.20 -13.09
C LEU A 109 -2.64 -6.68 -14.49
N ALA A 110 -1.75 -7.40 -15.18
CA ALA A 110 -2.05 -8.00 -16.48
C ALA A 110 -3.19 -9.02 -16.38
N ASP A 111 -3.10 -9.94 -15.43
CA ASP A 111 -4.12 -10.97 -15.20
C ASP A 111 -5.48 -10.34 -14.86
N ALA A 112 -5.50 -9.25 -14.07
CA ALA A 112 -6.72 -8.52 -13.73
C ALA A 112 -7.37 -7.85 -14.96
N ILE A 113 -6.56 -7.26 -15.86
CA ILE A 113 -7.05 -6.63 -17.10
C ILE A 113 -7.61 -7.67 -18.07
N GLU A 114 -6.93 -8.81 -18.21
CA GLU A 114 -7.31 -9.89 -19.12
C GLU A 114 -8.55 -10.65 -18.63
N SER A 115 -8.56 -11.03 -17.35
CA SER A 115 -9.62 -11.89 -16.77
C SER A 115 -10.78 -11.12 -16.14
N ASN A 116 -10.64 -9.79 -15.97
CA ASN A 116 -11.60 -8.93 -15.29
C ASN A 116 -11.89 -9.37 -13.83
N ARG A 117 -10.92 -10.01 -13.19
CA ARG A 117 -10.97 -10.44 -11.77
C ARG A 117 -10.08 -9.54 -10.92
N CYS A 118 -10.42 -9.41 -9.64
CA CYS A 118 -9.65 -8.63 -8.66
C CYS A 118 -9.35 -7.19 -9.08
N VAL A 119 -10.23 -6.56 -9.87
CA VAL A 119 -9.99 -5.22 -10.44
C VAL A 119 -9.86 -4.18 -9.33
N GLU A 120 -10.72 -4.23 -8.31
CA GLU A 120 -10.70 -3.26 -7.21
C GLU A 120 -9.47 -3.45 -6.31
N GLU A 121 -9.13 -4.68 -5.96
CA GLU A 121 -7.94 -5.00 -5.18
C GLU A 121 -6.66 -4.63 -5.94
N SER A 122 -6.65 -4.80 -7.26
CA SER A 122 -5.55 -4.36 -8.14
C SER A 122 -5.42 -2.83 -8.15
N ARG A 123 -6.54 -2.08 -8.13
CA ARG A 123 -6.52 -0.61 -7.99
C ARG A 123 -5.98 -0.17 -6.63
N GLN A 124 -6.36 -0.85 -5.55
CA GLN A 124 -5.82 -0.58 -4.20
C GLN A 124 -4.31 -0.84 -4.16
N LEU A 125 -3.87 -1.96 -4.74
CA LEU A 125 -2.46 -2.32 -4.79
C LEU A 125 -1.64 -1.28 -5.57
N LEU A 126 -2.17 -0.82 -6.69
CA LEU A 126 -1.54 0.23 -7.49
C LEU A 126 -1.50 1.57 -6.77
N SER A 127 -2.56 1.91 -6.03
CA SER A 127 -2.62 3.11 -5.18
C SER A 127 -1.52 3.09 -4.12
N TYR A 128 -1.34 1.96 -3.43
CA TYR A 128 -0.22 1.77 -2.50
C TYR A 128 1.13 1.94 -3.20
N ALA A 129 1.35 1.24 -4.31
CA ALA A 129 2.62 1.28 -5.03
C ALA A 129 3.01 2.71 -5.47
N LEU A 130 2.03 3.52 -5.92
CA LEU A 130 2.27 4.89 -6.37
C LEU A 130 2.65 5.86 -5.24
N ILE A 131 2.09 5.67 -4.04
CA ILE A 131 2.40 6.53 -2.88
C ILE A 131 3.60 6.04 -2.06
N HIS A 132 4.04 4.80 -2.30
CA HIS A 132 5.05 4.15 -1.49
C HIS A 132 6.45 4.78 -1.65
N PRO A 133 7.20 5.03 -0.56
CA PRO A 133 8.50 5.69 -0.61
C PRO A 133 9.60 4.86 -1.32
N ALA A 134 9.50 3.54 -1.34
CA ALA A 134 10.45 2.68 -2.07
C ALA A 134 10.27 2.72 -3.61
N THR A 135 9.15 3.25 -4.10
CA THR A 135 8.83 3.31 -5.54
C THR A 135 9.52 4.52 -6.17
N THR A 136 10.37 4.27 -7.17
CA THR A 136 11.12 5.33 -7.87
C THR A 136 10.25 6.10 -8.85
N ALA A 137 10.76 7.20 -9.41
CA ALA A 137 10.03 7.96 -10.43
C ALA A 137 9.72 7.12 -11.67
N ASP A 138 10.68 6.32 -12.14
CA ASP A 138 10.52 5.44 -13.30
C ASP A 138 9.47 4.34 -13.02
N ASP A 139 9.52 3.74 -11.83
CA ASP A 139 8.51 2.77 -11.40
C ASP A 139 7.11 3.42 -11.41
N ARG A 140 6.96 4.65 -10.88
CA ARG A 140 5.67 5.36 -10.87
C ARG A 140 5.14 5.64 -12.27
N SER A 141 6.00 6.04 -13.21
CA SER A 141 5.59 6.27 -14.59
C SER A 141 5.07 5.00 -15.25
N ALA A 142 5.73 3.86 -15.03
CA ALA A 142 5.25 2.58 -15.54
C ALA A 142 3.92 2.15 -14.88
N LEU A 143 3.78 2.34 -13.57
CA LEU A 143 2.58 1.99 -12.82
C LEU A 143 1.38 2.88 -13.15
N ALA A 144 1.60 4.17 -13.44
CA ALA A 144 0.52 5.08 -13.84
C ALA A 144 -0.15 4.65 -15.16
N LEU A 145 0.59 4.02 -16.08
CA LEU A 145 0.02 3.46 -17.32
C LEU A 145 -0.96 2.31 -17.02
N TRP A 146 -0.60 1.43 -16.10
CA TRP A 146 -1.48 0.36 -15.65
C TRP A 146 -2.76 0.88 -14.99
N LEU A 147 -2.69 2.02 -14.29
CA LEU A 147 -3.86 2.63 -13.66
C LEU A 147 -4.87 3.07 -14.73
N GLY A 148 -4.39 3.72 -15.80
CA GLY A 148 -5.24 4.14 -16.91
C GLY A 148 -5.96 2.95 -17.57
N HIS A 149 -5.25 1.84 -17.79
CA HIS A 149 -5.86 0.63 -18.36
C HIS A 149 -6.90 -0.02 -17.45
N LEU A 150 -6.70 0.01 -16.13
CA LEU A 150 -7.71 -0.49 -15.18
C LEU A 150 -8.93 0.42 -15.12
N GLU A 151 -8.76 1.74 -15.22
CA GLU A 151 -9.86 2.71 -15.23
C GLU A 151 -10.73 2.62 -16.49
N GLU A 152 -10.16 2.24 -17.65
CA GLU A 152 -10.91 1.98 -18.89
C GLU A 152 -11.84 0.76 -18.83
N ARG A 153 -11.75 -0.06 -17.77
CA ARG A 153 -12.56 -1.28 -17.60
C ARG A 153 -13.80 -1.06 -16.70
N LEU A 154 -14.05 0.17 -16.25
CA LEU A 154 -15.26 0.61 -15.53
C LEU A 154 -16.36 1.06 -16.50
#